data_AF-A0A9R1A823-F1
#
_entry.id   AF-A0A9R1A823-F1
#
_cell.length_a   1.000
_cell.length_b   1.000
_cell.length_c   1.000
_cell.angle_alpha   90.00
_cell.angle_beta   90.00
_cell.angle_gamma   90.00
#
_symmetry.space_group_name_H-M   'P 1'
#
loop_
_entity.id
_entity.type
_entity.pdbx_description
1 polymer ?
#
loop_
_entity_poly.entity_id
_entity_poly.type
_entity_poly.pdbx_seq_one_letter_code
_entity_poly.pdbx_strand_id
1 'polypeptide(L)'
;MGWTYGLDGTLLKATRISGIKNFNKNDFGLLPIKVATWGPFVLARFDNSSQDTVGDVVGDEWLGSASDLLSRSGINTSLPHICRREYTIECNWKVFCDNYLDGGYHVPYAHGALASGLQLQSYETLTYERVSVQRCESAPAEQEDIDRLGTKATYAFVYPNFMINRYGPWMDTNLAVPLDATRCKVVFDYFLDESLLDDQDFINRSLKDSEQVQIEDIALCEGVQRGLESPAYGVGR
;
A
#
# COMPACT_ATOMS: atom_id res chain seq x y z
N MET A 1 -0.70 26.12 27.57
CA MET A 1 0.10 24.92 27.24
C MET A 1 1.23 25.38 26.34
N GLY A 2 2.48 25.04 26.65
CA GLY A 2 3.66 25.60 25.97
C GLY A 2 4.90 24.79 26.25
N TRP A 3 4.77 23.46 26.18
CA TRP A 3 5.91 22.56 26.17
C TRP A 3 6.49 22.55 24.76
N THR A 4 7.82 22.46 24.65
CA THR A 4 8.51 22.42 23.36
C THR A 4 9.45 21.24 23.32
N TYR A 5 9.45 20.52 22.20
CA TYR A 5 10.25 19.33 21.98
C TYR A 5 11.24 19.55 20.85
N GLY A 6 12.39 18.86 20.91
CA GLY A 6 13.30 18.76 19.77
C GLY A 6 12.71 17.84 18.70
N LEU A 7 13.34 17.83 17.52
CA LEU A 7 12.98 16.90 16.44
C LEU A 7 13.34 15.44 16.78
N ASP A 8 14.19 15.23 17.79
CA ASP A 8 14.53 13.95 18.40
C ASP A 8 13.53 13.49 19.47
N GLY A 9 12.48 14.29 19.74
CA GLY A 9 11.49 14.02 20.78
C GLY A 9 11.89 14.44 22.19
N THR A 10 13.10 14.98 22.41
CA THR A 10 13.56 15.41 23.73
C THR A 10 12.76 16.63 24.22
N LEU A 11 12.30 16.61 25.48
CA LEU A 11 11.61 17.76 26.08
C LEU A 11 12.58 18.92 26.38
N LEU A 12 12.54 19.98 25.57
CA LEU A 12 13.42 21.14 25.71
C LEU A 12 12.93 22.09 26.81
N LYS A 13 11.65 22.44 26.79
CA LYS A 13 11.04 23.43 27.69
C LYS A 13 9.69 22.95 28.19
N ALA A 14 9.45 23.13 29.48
CA ALA A 14 8.15 23.00 30.12
C ALA A 14 7.84 24.30 30.86
N THR A 15 6.66 24.88 30.61
CA THR A 15 6.26 26.17 31.19
C THR A 15 5.59 25.99 32.55
N ARG A 16 5.81 26.94 33.48
CA ARG A 16 5.22 26.97 34.83
C ARG A 16 5.46 25.71 35.68
N ILE A 17 6.62 25.07 35.54
CA ILE A 17 7.03 23.90 36.34
C ILE A 17 7.56 24.24 37.75
N SER A 18 7.66 25.53 38.10
CA SER A 18 8.16 25.91 39.44
C SER A 18 7.19 25.46 40.52
N GLY A 19 7.69 24.73 41.51
CA GLY A 19 6.89 24.16 42.61
C GLY A 19 6.54 22.68 42.43
N ILE A 20 6.78 22.10 41.25
CA ILE A 20 6.64 20.65 41.05
C ILE A 20 7.86 19.95 41.64
N LYS A 21 7.66 19.14 42.68
CA LYS A 21 8.72 18.33 43.29
C LYS A 21 9.11 17.18 42.36
N ASN A 22 10.42 16.91 42.27
CA ASN A 22 11.00 15.79 41.52
C ASN A 22 10.67 15.78 40.02
N PHE A 23 10.47 16.95 39.39
CA PHE A 23 10.29 17.01 37.95
C PHE A 23 11.63 16.81 37.23
N ASN A 24 11.76 15.68 36.54
CA ASN A 24 12.88 15.40 35.65
C ASN A 24 12.40 15.45 34.20
N LYS A 25 12.91 16.40 33.42
CA LYS A 25 12.54 16.58 32.01
C LYS A 25 12.75 15.33 31.16
N ASN A 26 13.74 14.51 31.51
CA ASN A 26 14.10 13.32 30.74
C ASN A 26 13.01 12.24 30.78
N ASP A 27 12.12 12.29 31.78
CA ASP A 27 11.01 11.34 31.93
C ASP A 27 9.80 11.69 31.05
N PHE A 28 9.85 12.84 30.37
CA PHE A 28 8.71 13.43 29.64
C PHE A 28 9.03 13.75 28.17
N GLY A 29 10.00 13.04 27.58
CA GLY A 29 10.20 13.04 26.13
C GLY A 29 9.01 12.43 25.37
N LEU A 30 8.94 12.67 24.07
CA LEU A 30 7.99 11.95 23.21
C LEU A 30 8.34 10.46 23.17
N LEU A 31 7.33 9.62 23.03
CA LEU A 31 7.52 8.18 22.87
C LEU A 31 8.13 7.91 21.49
N PRO A 32 9.32 7.29 21.40
CA PRO A 32 9.94 6.97 20.12
C PRO A 32 9.17 5.85 19.41
N ILE A 33 9.13 5.92 18.08
CA ILE A 33 8.60 4.87 17.21
C ILE A 33 9.76 4.44 16.31
N LYS A 34 9.99 3.13 16.18
CA LYS A 34 11.00 2.60 15.27
C LYS A 34 10.53 2.82 13.83
N VAL A 35 11.40 3.38 13.00
CA VAL A 35 11.12 3.65 11.57
C VAL A 35 12.25 3.15 10.68
N ALA A 36 11.91 2.75 9.46
CA ALA A 36 12.85 2.37 8.41
C ALA A 36 12.37 2.92 7.07
N THR A 37 13.28 3.04 6.10
CA THR A 37 12.96 3.52 4.74
C THR A 37 13.16 2.41 3.73
N TRP A 38 12.20 2.23 2.82
CA TRP A 38 12.29 1.28 1.71
C TRP A 38 11.83 1.98 0.42
N GLY A 39 12.79 2.36 -0.43
CA GLY A 39 12.51 3.17 -1.61
C GLY A 39 11.75 4.46 -1.21
N PRO A 40 10.56 4.73 -1.79
CA PRO A 40 9.75 5.90 -1.43
C PRO A 40 8.95 5.73 -0.13
N PHE A 41 9.00 4.56 0.52
CA PHE A 41 8.15 4.23 1.67
C PHE A 41 8.87 4.42 3.01
N VAL A 42 8.10 4.85 4.01
CA VAL A 42 8.53 4.86 5.42
C VAL A 42 7.71 3.81 6.16
N LEU A 43 8.38 2.83 6.75
CA LEU A 43 7.79 1.79 7.57
C LEU A 43 7.91 2.18 9.04
N ALA A 44 6.84 2.03 9.81
CA ALA A 44 6.80 2.32 11.23
C ALA A 44 6.38 1.09 12.03
N ARG A 45 7.09 0.84 13.13
CA ARG A 45 6.83 -0.27 14.04
C ARG A 45 6.42 0.27 15.41
N PHE A 46 5.22 -0.12 15.84
CA PHE A 46 4.59 0.35 17.09
C PHE A 46 4.75 -0.62 18.27
N ASP A 47 5.38 -1.79 18.07
CA ASP A 47 5.64 -2.72 19.18
C ASP A 47 6.91 -2.34 19.96
N ASN A 48 6.93 -2.67 21.24
CA ASN A 48 8.05 -2.43 22.16
C ASN A 48 9.00 -3.64 22.26
N SER A 49 8.97 -4.57 21.30
CA SER A 49 9.81 -5.76 21.43
C SER A 49 11.29 -5.43 21.22
N SER A 50 12.11 -5.92 22.15
CA SER A 50 13.53 -5.60 22.29
C SER A 50 14.44 -6.38 21.34
N GLN A 51 13.90 -6.97 20.27
CA GLN A 51 14.71 -7.61 19.25
C GLN A 51 15.13 -6.56 18.24
N ASP A 52 16.20 -5.84 18.56
CA ASP A 52 16.95 -5.08 17.56
C ASP A 52 17.74 -6.10 16.73
N THR A 53 17.31 -6.34 15.50
CA THR A 53 18.12 -7.02 14.51
C THR A 53 19.21 -6.06 14.02
N VAL A 54 20.47 -6.52 14.06
CA VAL A 54 21.58 -5.82 13.41
C VAL A 54 21.56 -6.24 11.95
N GLY A 55 21.14 -5.37 11.03
CA GLY A 55 21.02 -5.75 9.61
C GLY A 55 20.12 -4.85 8.77
N ASP A 56 19.71 -5.37 7.61
CA ASP A 56 18.70 -4.76 6.75
C ASP A 56 17.33 -4.96 7.40
N VAL A 57 16.95 -4.05 8.30
CA VAL A 57 15.68 -4.14 9.05
C VAL A 57 14.49 -4.31 8.11
N VAL A 58 14.51 -3.65 6.94
CA VAL A 58 13.44 -3.75 5.93
C VAL A 58 13.35 -5.18 5.38
N GLY A 59 14.48 -5.69 4.88
CA GLY A 59 14.59 -7.05 4.35
C GLY A 59 14.27 -8.11 5.39
N ASP A 60 14.78 -7.98 6.61
CA ASP A 60 14.68 -9.00 7.64
C ASP A 60 13.30 -9.03 8.33
N GLU A 61 12.65 -7.88 8.55
CA GLU A 61 11.41 -7.82 9.34
C GLU A 61 10.12 -7.74 8.52
N TRP A 62 10.15 -7.08 7.35
CA TRP A 62 8.94 -6.80 6.57
C TRP A 62 8.87 -7.57 5.26
N LEU A 63 9.97 -7.61 4.49
CA LEU A 63 9.94 -8.18 3.15
C LEU A 63 10.36 -9.65 3.11
N GLY A 64 11.17 -10.10 4.07
CA GLY A 64 11.71 -11.44 4.12
C GLY A 64 12.47 -11.81 2.84
N SER A 65 12.29 -13.04 2.40
CA SER A 65 12.95 -13.55 1.19
C SER A 65 12.42 -12.93 -0.11
N ALA A 66 11.38 -12.09 -0.06
CA ALA A 66 10.87 -11.34 -1.20
C ALA A 66 11.70 -10.09 -1.54
N SER A 67 12.57 -9.61 -0.64
CA SER A 67 13.28 -8.32 -0.78
C SER A 67 14.00 -8.16 -2.14
N ASP A 68 14.76 -9.18 -2.55
CA ASP A 68 15.51 -9.17 -3.81
C ASP A 68 14.59 -9.17 -5.04
N LEU A 69 13.48 -9.92 -4.95
CA LEU A 69 12.47 -9.98 -6.00
C LEU A 69 11.79 -8.62 -6.23
N LEU A 70 11.39 -7.97 -5.13
CA LEU A 70 10.72 -6.67 -5.15
C LEU A 70 11.65 -5.56 -5.66
N SER A 71 12.93 -5.63 -5.27
CA SER A 71 13.95 -4.71 -5.74
C SER A 71 14.15 -4.83 -7.25
N ARG A 72 14.21 -6.05 -7.79
CA ARG A 72 14.31 -6.30 -9.24
C ARG A 72 13.07 -5.89 -10.03
N SER A 73 11.90 -5.80 -9.39
CA SER A 73 10.69 -5.25 -10.03
C SER A 73 10.65 -3.72 -10.05
N GLY A 74 11.62 -3.02 -9.46
CA GLY A 74 11.67 -1.55 -9.47
C GLY A 74 10.61 -0.89 -8.58
N ILE A 75 10.12 -1.61 -7.56
CA ILE A 75 9.16 -1.08 -6.58
C ILE A 75 9.83 -0.07 -5.64
N ASN A 76 11.09 -0.32 -5.30
CA ASN A 76 11.89 0.57 -4.44
C ASN A 76 12.60 1.70 -5.22
N THR A 77 12.30 1.85 -6.51
CA THR A 77 12.82 2.97 -7.32
C THR A 77 12.20 4.27 -6.83
N SER A 78 13.01 5.34 -6.82
CA SER A 78 12.53 6.68 -6.47
C SER A 78 11.68 7.23 -7.62
N LEU A 79 10.36 7.06 -7.49
CA LEU A 79 9.38 7.65 -8.40
C LEU A 79 8.76 8.91 -7.77
N PRO A 80 8.71 10.04 -8.49
CA PRO A 80 7.95 11.21 -8.07
C PRO A 80 6.49 10.88 -7.70
N HIS A 81 6.03 11.43 -6.58
CA HIS A 81 4.63 11.35 -6.16
C HIS A 81 3.78 12.32 -6.99
N ILE A 82 2.67 11.81 -7.52
CA ILE A 82 1.74 12.59 -8.36
C ILE A 82 0.58 13.11 -7.51
N CYS A 83 -0.15 12.20 -6.87
CA CYS A 83 -1.28 12.57 -6.02
C CYS A 83 -1.67 11.45 -5.07
N ARG A 84 -2.51 11.82 -4.09
CA ARG A 84 -3.18 10.90 -3.17
C ARG A 84 -4.69 10.92 -3.39
N ARG A 85 -5.33 9.76 -3.34
CA ARG A 85 -6.78 9.60 -3.24
C ARG A 85 -7.13 8.77 -2.01
N GLU A 86 -8.26 9.05 -1.38
CA GLU A 86 -8.72 8.31 -0.21
C GLU A 86 -10.17 7.89 -0.40
N TYR A 87 -10.45 6.61 -0.14
CA TYR A 87 -11.78 6.04 -0.25
C TYR A 87 -12.18 5.45 1.09
N THR A 88 -13.35 5.84 1.60
CA THR A 88 -13.99 5.12 2.72
C THR A 88 -14.88 4.05 2.13
N ILE A 89 -14.65 2.79 2.50
CA ILE A 89 -15.33 1.63 1.96
C ILE A 89 -16.11 0.97 3.08
N GLU A 90 -17.37 0.63 2.82
CA GLU A 90 -18.24 -0.07 3.76
C GLU A 90 -17.96 -1.59 3.76
N CYS A 91 -16.69 -1.95 3.98
CA CYS A 91 -16.25 -3.33 4.22
C CYS A 91 -15.16 -3.42 5.30
N ASN A 92 -15.01 -4.61 5.91
CA ASN A 92 -13.84 -4.89 6.72
C ASN A 92 -12.56 -4.75 5.88
N TRP A 93 -11.47 -4.21 6.44
CA TRP A 93 -10.19 -4.06 5.72
C TRP A 93 -9.65 -5.36 5.13
N LYS A 94 -9.95 -6.51 5.77
CA LYS A 94 -9.55 -7.84 5.27
C LYS A 94 -10.30 -8.21 3.98
N VAL A 95 -11.58 -7.81 3.85
CA VAL A 95 -12.35 -8.06 2.62
C VAL A 95 -11.71 -7.34 1.43
N PHE A 96 -11.23 -6.10 1.63
CA PHE A 96 -10.49 -5.38 0.61
C PHE A 96 -9.14 -6.04 0.27
N CYS A 97 -8.44 -6.58 1.28
CA CYS A 97 -7.21 -7.35 1.05
C CYS A 97 -7.47 -8.66 0.29
N ASP A 98 -8.54 -9.37 0.64
CA ASP A 98 -8.94 -10.61 -0.04
C ASP A 98 -9.30 -10.35 -1.51
N ASN A 99 -10.00 -9.23 -1.79
CA ASN A 99 -10.28 -8.78 -3.16
C ASN A 99 -8.99 -8.61 -3.99
N TYR A 100 -7.96 -8.01 -3.40
CA TYR A 100 -6.66 -7.84 -4.06
C TYR A 100 -5.88 -9.15 -4.27
N LEU A 101 -6.07 -10.12 -3.36
CA LEU A 101 -5.29 -11.36 -3.28
C LEU A 101 -5.90 -12.54 -4.04
N ASP A 102 -6.98 -12.33 -4.78
CA ASP A 102 -7.76 -13.42 -5.39
C ASP A 102 -7.12 -14.04 -6.65
N GLY A 103 -5.86 -13.68 -6.98
CA GLY A 103 -5.15 -14.21 -8.14
C GLY A 103 -5.65 -13.67 -9.47
N GLY A 104 -6.32 -12.50 -9.46
CA GLY A 104 -6.95 -11.92 -10.65
C GLY A 104 -8.24 -12.63 -11.04
N TYR A 105 -8.86 -13.39 -10.13
CA TYR A 105 -10.07 -14.16 -10.40
C TYR A 105 -11.26 -13.28 -10.75
N HIS A 106 -11.46 -12.15 -10.04
CA HIS A 106 -12.53 -11.20 -10.34
C HIS A 106 -12.25 -10.35 -11.58
N VAL A 107 -10.99 -10.19 -11.99
CA VAL A 107 -10.56 -9.25 -13.04
C VAL A 107 -11.31 -9.43 -14.37
N PRO A 108 -11.45 -10.65 -14.96
CA PRO A 108 -12.25 -10.85 -16.17
C PRO A 108 -13.72 -10.43 -16.07
N TYR A 109 -14.29 -10.52 -14.87
CA TYR A 109 -15.72 -10.36 -14.64
C TYR A 109 -16.08 -8.94 -14.20
N ALA A 110 -15.15 -8.27 -13.50
CA ALA A 110 -15.35 -6.96 -12.90
C ALA A 110 -14.63 -5.83 -13.64
N HIS A 111 -13.44 -6.10 -14.20
CA HIS A 111 -12.57 -5.07 -14.79
C HIS A 111 -12.30 -5.33 -16.26
N GLY A 112 -13.33 -5.23 -17.10
CA GLY A 112 -13.20 -5.51 -18.54
C GLY A 112 -12.07 -4.73 -19.24
N ALA A 113 -11.84 -3.48 -18.83
CA ALA A 113 -10.77 -2.63 -19.38
C ALA A 113 -9.36 -3.04 -18.91
N LEU A 114 -9.21 -3.47 -17.66
CA LEU A 114 -7.92 -3.97 -17.16
C LEU A 114 -7.62 -5.36 -17.74
N ALA A 115 -8.63 -6.23 -17.79
CA ALA A 115 -8.51 -7.58 -18.33
C ALA A 115 -8.02 -7.59 -19.79
N SER A 116 -8.44 -6.62 -20.61
CA SER A 116 -7.96 -6.50 -22.00
C SER A 116 -6.47 -6.15 -22.11
N GLY A 117 -5.89 -5.52 -21.08
CA GLY A 117 -4.47 -5.14 -21.06
C GLY A 117 -3.54 -6.21 -20.50
N LEU A 118 -4.05 -7.33 -19.99
CA LEU A 118 -3.27 -8.37 -19.29
C LEU A 118 -3.40 -9.74 -19.96
N GLN A 119 -2.29 -10.47 -20.03
CA GLN A 119 -2.27 -11.87 -20.45
C GLN A 119 -2.55 -12.78 -19.25
N LEU A 120 -3.81 -12.92 -18.85
CA LEU A 120 -4.20 -13.64 -17.63
C LEU A 120 -3.74 -15.11 -17.57
N GLN A 121 -3.43 -15.75 -18.71
CA GLN A 121 -2.85 -17.10 -18.70
C GLN A 121 -1.40 -17.15 -18.19
N SER A 122 -0.70 -16.01 -18.19
CA SER A 122 0.66 -15.85 -17.65
C SER A 122 0.69 -15.53 -16.16
N TYR A 123 -0.49 -15.43 -15.52
CA TYR A 123 -0.60 -15.00 -14.13
C TYR A 123 0.02 -16.02 -13.18
N GLU A 124 0.98 -15.58 -12.37
CA GLU A 124 1.66 -16.38 -11.36
C GLU A 124 1.58 -15.68 -10.01
N THR A 125 1.39 -16.46 -8.94
CA THR A 125 1.44 -15.97 -7.55
C THR A 125 2.57 -16.65 -6.80
N LEU A 126 3.46 -15.83 -6.23
CA LEU A 126 4.59 -16.25 -5.40
C LEU A 126 4.34 -15.82 -3.96
N THR A 127 4.24 -16.78 -3.05
CA THR A 127 4.01 -16.49 -1.63
C THR A 127 5.31 -16.62 -0.84
N TYR A 128 5.57 -15.61 -0.02
CA TYR A 128 6.70 -15.50 0.92
C TYR A 128 6.17 -15.39 2.36
N GLU A 129 7.05 -15.10 3.32
CA GLU A 129 6.72 -15.14 4.74
C GLU A 129 5.65 -14.11 5.13
N ARG A 130 5.81 -12.87 4.65
CA ARG A 130 4.90 -11.73 4.89
C ARG A 130 4.50 -11.00 3.62
N VAL A 131 4.88 -11.53 2.48
CA VAL A 131 4.67 -10.91 1.17
C VAL A 131 4.04 -11.91 0.22
N SER A 132 3.09 -11.47 -0.59
CA SER A 132 2.66 -12.19 -1.79
C SER A 132 2.96 -11.34 -3.01
N VAL A 133 3.53 -11.92 -4.06
CA VAL A 133 3.83 -11.23 -5.31
C VAL A 133 3.09 -11.93 -6.44
N GLN A 134 2.17 -11.21 -7.08
CA GLN A 134 1.47 -11.65 -8.27
C GLN A 134 2.06 -10.97 -9.50
N ARG A 135 2.24 -11.72 -10.59
CA ARG A 135 2.86 -11.22 -11.83
C ARG A 135 2.11 -11.67 -13.05
N CYS A 136 2.02 -10.77 -14.02
CA CYS A 136 1.37 -11.02 -15.29
C CYS A 136 2.11 -10.28 -16.40
N GLU A 137 2.24 -10.90 -17.57
CA GLU A 137 2.64 -10.20 -18.77
C GLU A 137 1.48 -9.32 -19.27
N SER A 138 1.81 -8.15 -19.80
CA SER A 138 0.82 -7.29 -20.45
C SER A 138 0.53 -7.79 -21.86
N ALA A 139 -0.67 -7.50 -22.37
CA ALA A 139 -0.98 -7.74 -23.78
C ALA A 139 -0.03 -6.90 -24.67
N PRO A 140 0.34 -7.38 -25.88
CA PRO A 140 1.12 -6.59 -26.82
C PRO A 140 0.41 -5.27 -27.12
N ALA A 141 1.11 -4.15 -27.05
CA ALA A 141 0.54 -2.85 -27.37
C ALA A 141 0.04 -2.84 -28.84
N GLU A 142 -1.24 -2.52 -29.05
CA GLU A 142 -1.81 -2.38 -30.40
C GLU A 142 -1.40 -1.05 -31.07
N GLN A 143 -0.82 -0.10 -30.32
CA GLN A 143 -0.42 1.24 -30.77
C GLN A 143 1.01 1.59 -30.31
N GLU A 144 1.66 2.53 -31.01
CA GLU A 144 3.01 3.05 -30.67
C GLU A 144 3.03 3.98 -29.44
N ASP A 145 1.87 4.32 -28.86
CA ASP A 145 1.76 5.16 -27.67
C ASP A 145 2.26 4.43 -26.41
N ILE A 146 2.90 5.18 -25.52
CA ILE A 146 3.37 4.64 -24.22
C ILE A 146 2.16 4.31 -23.36
N ASP A 147 1.91 3.02 -23.14
CA ASP A 147 0.90 2.51 -22.21
C ASP A 147 1.43 2.48 -20.76
N ARG A 148 0.55 2.80 -19.80
CA ARG A 148 0.87 2.73 -18.37
C ARG A 148 1.21 1.32 -17.91
N LEU A 149 0.63 0.28 -18.53
CA LEU A 149 0.83 -1.11 -18.13
C LEU A 149 2.25 -1.61 -18.44
N GLY A 150 2.92 -1.05 -19.46
CA GLY A 150 4.21 -1.52 -19.95
C GLY A 150 4.16 -3.00 -20.37
N THR A 151 5.26 -3.72 -20.22
CA THR A 151 5.36 -5.13 -20.65
C THR A 151 5.03 -6.16 -19.57
N LYS A 152 5.10 -5.75 -18.30
CA LYS A 152 4.88 -6.61 -17.13
C LYS A 152 4.22 -5.84 -16.02
N ALA A 153 3.25 -6.46 -15.36
CA ALA A 153 2.65 -5.99 -14.13
C ALA A 153 3.16 -6.82 -12.94
N THR A 154 3.55 -6.15 -11.85
CA THR A 154 3.89 -6.78 -10.58
C THR A 154 3.01 -6.20 -9.48
N TYR A 155 2.29 -7.07 -8.79
CA TYR A 155 1.40 -6.76 -7.68
C TYR A 155 2.02 -7.34 -6.41
N ALA A 156 2.35 -6.53 -5.43
CA ALA A 156 2.93 -6.98 -4.18
C ALA A 156 2.01 -6.63 -3.01
N PHE A 157 1.56 -7.64 -2.28
CA PHE A 157 0.91 -7.47 -0.99
C PHE A 157 1.93 -7.68 0.12
N VAL A 158 2.13 -6.67 0.97
CA VAL A 158 2.94 -6.71 2.18
C VAL A 158 2.01 -6.73 3.38
N TYR A 159 2.04 -7.83 4.14
CA TYR A 159 1.24 -7.99 5.34
C TYR A 159 1.55 -6.86 6.35
N PRO A 160 0.54 -6.27 7.01
CA PRO A 160 -0.85 -6.74 7.03
C PRO A 160 -1.75 -6.22 5.92
N ASN A 161 -1.49 -5.05 5.34
CA ASN A 161 -2.55 -4.28 4.68
C ASN A 161 -2.02 -3.29 3.64
N PHE A 162 -0.84 -3.55 3.07
CA PHE A 162 -0.22 -2.66 2.11
C PHE A 162 -0.03 -3.35 0.76
N MET A 163 -0.58 -2.76 -0.29
CA MET A 163 -0.47 -3.27 -1.66
C MET A 163 0.34 -2.31 -2.51
N ILE A 164 1.08 -2.84 -3.47
CA ILE A 164 1.89 -2.07 -4.41
C ILE A 164 1.67 -2.65 -5.80
N ASN A 165 1.25 -1.80 -6.73
CA ASN A 165 1.04 -2.16 -8.12
C ASN A 165 2.10 -1.44 -8.96
N ARG A 166 2.98 -2.21 -9.59
CA ARG A 166 4.03 -1.69 -10.46
C ARG A 166 3.75 -2.09 -11.90
N TYR A 167 3.57 -1.07 -12.75
CA TYR A 167 3.26 -1.16 -14.17
C TYR A 167 4.25 -0.31 -14.97
N GLY A 168 4.89 -0.79 -16.04
CA GLY A 168 5.68 0.07 -16.95
C GLY A 168 6.35 1.32 -16.31
N PRO A 169 5.91 2.55 -16.59
CA PRO A 169 6.33 3.79 -15.90
C PRO A 169 5.47 4.21 -14.69
N TRP A 170 4.33 3.55 -14.43
CA TRP A 170 3.34 3.88 -13.42
C TRP A 170 3.46 3.01 -12.15
N MET A 171 3.20 3.59 -10.98
CA MET A 171 3.06 2.81 -9.75
C MET A 171 1.93 3.39 -8.91
N ASP A 172 1.13 2.53 -8.31
CA ASP A 172 0.22 2.92 -7.24
C ASP A 172 0.33 2.00 -6.04
N THR A 173 -0.06 2.53 -4.88
CA THR A 173 -0.08 1.77 -3.63
C THR A 173 -1.40 1.91 -2.93
N ASN A 174 -1.81 0.87 -2.19
CA ASN A 174 -3.10 0.82 -1.50
C ASN A 174 -2.82 0.48 -0.04
N LEU A 175 -3.03 1.44 0.87
CA LEU A 175 -2.93 1.19 2.30
C LEU A 175 -4.34 1.09 2.90
N ALA A 176 -4.74 -0.12 3.29
CA ALA A 176 -6.05 -0.38 3.88
C ALA A 176 -6.03 -0.14 5.40
N VAL A 177 -6.50 1.03 5.83
CA VAL A 177 -6.57 1.45 7.24
C VAL A 177 -7.91 1.02 7.84
N PRO A 178 -7.94 0.15 8.85
CA PRO A 178 -9.19 -0.20 9.53
C PRO A 178 -9.78 1.03 10.23
N LEU A 179 -11.08 1.29 10.01
CA LEU A 179 -11.84 2.29 10.77
C LEU A 179 -12.65 1.62 11.88
N ASP A 180 -13.30 0.50 11.56
CA ASP A 180 -13.96 -0.40 12.50
C ASP A 180 -14.09 -1.82 11.91
N ALA A 181 -15.00 -2.63 12.45
CA ALA A 181 -15.19 -4.02 12.04
C ALA A 181 -15.82 -4.18 10.65
N THR A 182 -16.49 -3.17 10.11
CA THR A 182 -17.21 -3.23 8.82
C THR A 182 -16.85 -2.07 7.90
N ARG A 183 -15.91 -1.22 8.28
CA ARG A 183 -15.43 -0.09 7.45
C ARG A 183 -13.92 0.02 7.46
N CYS A 184 -13.37 0.39 6.32
CA CYS A 184 -11.97 0.76 6.17
C CYS A 184 -11.82 2.03 5.34
N LYS A 185 -10.66 2.67 5.48
CA LYS A 185 -10.21 3.71 4.56
C LYS A 185 -9.06 3.14 3.75
N VAL A 186 -9.13 3.21 2.43
CA VAL A 186 -8.01 2.85 1.57
C VAL A 186 -7.37 4.12 1.03
N VAL A 187 -6.08 4.27 1.30
CA VAL A 187 -5.26 5.39 0.83
C VAL A 187 -4.50 4.94 -0.41
N PHE A 188 -4.77 5.61 -1.53
CA PHE A 188 -4.08 5.42 -2.80
C PHE A 188 -3.05 6.51 -3.00
N ASP A 189 -1.80 6.15 -3.22
CA ASP A 189 -0.77 7.07 -3.71
C ASP A 189 -0.31 6.66 -5.10
N TYR A 190 -0.21 7.64 -6.01
CA TYR A 190 0.20 7.42 -7.40
C TYR A 190 1.57 8.02 -7.65
N PHE A 191 2.41 7.30 -8.37
CA PHE A 191 3.77 7.67 -8.70
C PHE A 191 4.06 7.41 -10.18
N LEU A 192 4.96 8.19 -10.76
CA LEU A 192 5.26 8.16 -12.19
C LEU A 192 6.75 8.34 -12.43
N ASP A 193 7.27 7.65 -13.44
CA ASP A 193 8.62 7.88 -13.97
C ASP A 193 8.86 9.36 -14.35
N GLU A 194 10.04 9.88 -14.00
CA GLU A 194 10.39 11.29 -14.21
C GLU A 194 10.28 11.71 -15.69
N SER A 195 10.49 10.78 -16.62
CA SER A 195 10.41 11.03 -18.06
C SER A 195 9.02 11.40 -18.58
N LEU A 196 7.95 11.17 -17.80
CA LEU A 196 6.56 11.39 -18.20
C LEU A 196 5.83 12.46 -17.36
N LEU A 197 6.53 13.17 -16.47
CA LEU A 197 5.89 14.15 -15.57
C LEU A 197 5.22 15.32 -16.31
N ASP A 198 5.79 15.72 -17.45
CA ASP A 198 5.27 16.83 -18.24
C ASP A 198 4.07 16.40 -19.14
N ASP A 199 3.81 15.09 -19.25
CA ASP A 199 2.68 14.55 -20.03
C ASP A 199 1.40 14.49 -19.19
N GLN A 200 0.70 15.62 -19.17
CA GLN A 200 -0.56 15.74 -18.43
C GLN A 200 -1.67 14.84 -18.99
N ASP A 201 -1.66 14.54 -20.30
CA ASP A 201 -2.67 13.70 -20.92
C ASP A 201 -2.47 12.23 -20.52
N PHE A 202 -1.21 11.77 -20.44
CA PHE A 202 -0.86 10.46 -19.88
C PHE A 202 -1.28 10.34 -18.42
N ILE A 203 -0.97 11.34 -17.58
CA ILE A 203 -1.33 11.35 -16.15
C ILE A 203 -2.85 11.29 -15.98
N ASN A 204 -3.60 12.14 -16.69
CA ASN A 204 -5.04 12.22 -16.58
C ASN A 204 -5.75 10.92 -17.03
N ARG A 205 -5.28 10.30 -18.12
CA ARG A 205 -5.79 8.99 -18.56
C ARG A 205 -5.50 7.90 -17.53
N SER A 206 -4.25 7.79 -17.06
CA SER A 206 -3.84 6.78 -16.07
C SER A 206 -4.61 6.90 -14.76
N LEU A 207 -4.84 8.12 -14.29
CA LEU A 207 -5.64 8.40 -13.10
C LEU A 207 -7.13 8.10 -13.28
N LYS A 208 -7.66 8.26 -14.49
CA LYS A 208 -9.06 7.92 -14.81
C LYS A 208 -9.26 6.41 -14.86
N ASP A 209 -8.34 5.69 -15.48
CA ASP A 209 -8.39 4.22 -15.54
C ASP A 209 -8.27 3.62 -14.13
N SER A 210 -7.39 4.18 -13.30
CA SER A 210 -7.26 3.79 -11.90
C SER A 210 -8.54 4.06 -11.11
N GLU A 211 -9.18 5.22 -11.30
CA GLU A 211 -10.46 5.55 -10.63
C GLU A 211 -11.56 4.54 -10.98
N GLN A 212 -11.65 4.15 -12.25
CA GLN A 212 -12.67 3.21 -12.69
C GLN A 212 -12.52 1.85 -12.00
N VAL A 213 -11.30 1.31 -11.97
CA VAL A 213 -10.99 0.06 -11.27
C VAL A 213 -11.35 0.18 -9.79
N GLN A 214 -11.01 1.30 -9.14
CA GLN A 214 -11.33 1.49 -7.72
C GLN A 214 -12.82 1.52 -7.43
N ILE A 215 -13.63 2.17 -8.29
CA ILE A 215 -15.10 2.18 -8.12
C ILE A 215 -15.67 0.76 -8.25
N GLU A 216 -15.16 -0.02 -9.20
CA GLU A 216 -15.57 -1.40 -9.42
C GLU A 216 -15.21 -2.29 -8.21
N ASP A 217 -13.99 -2.17 -7.68
CA ASP A 217 -13.54 -2.88 -6.46
C ASP A 217 -14.36 -2.53 -5.22
N ILE A 218 -14.67 -1.24 -5.03
CA ILE A 218 -15.50 -0.76 -3.91
C ILE A 218 -16.85 -1.46 -3.94
N ALA A 219 -17.51 -1.47 -5.10
CA ALA A 219 -18.82 -2.09 -5.25
C ALA A 219 -18.81 -3.60 -4.92
N LEU A 220 -17.74 -4.31 -5.33
CA LEU A 220 -17.54 -5.72 -4.99
C LEU A 220 -17.35 -5.92 -3.49
N CYS A 221 -16.42 -5.19 -2.88
CA CYS A 221 -16.08 -5.32 -1.47
C CYS A 221 -17.29 -5.06 -0.56
N GLU A 222 -18.07 -4.02 -0.84
CA GLU A 222 -19.29 -3.72 -0.10
C GLU A 222 -20.38 -4.79 -0.33
N GLY A 223 -20.45 -5.33 -1.56
CA GLY A 223 -21.33 -6.46 -1.88
C GLY A 223 -21.00 -7.70 -1.06
N VAL A 224 -19.71 -8.05 -0.99
CA VAL A 224 -19.20 -9.16 -0.18
C VAL A 224 -19.50 -8.92 1.29
N GLN A 225 -19.18 -7.74 1.84
CA GLN A 225 -19.45 -7.40 3.24
C GLN A 225 -20.94 -7.61 3.60
N ARG A 226 -21.87 -7.10 2.78
CA ARG A 226 -23.31 -7.32 2.99
C ARG A 226 -23.69 -8.80 2.96
N GLY A 227 -23.04 -9.59 2.10
CA GLY A 227 -23.22 -11.04 2.03
C GLY A 227 -22.73 -11.77 3.29
N LEU A 228 -21.56 -11.37 3.82
CA LEU A 228 -20.97 -11.94 5.03
C LEU A 228 -21.82 -11.70 6.29
N GLU A 229 -22.61 -10.63 6.31
CA GLU A 229 -23.53 -10.31 7.42
C GLU A 229 -24.81 -11.15 7.41
N SER A 230 -25.06 -11.91 6.34
CA SER A 230 -26.20 -12.82 6.27
C SER A 230 -26.01 -13.99 7.26
N PRO A 231 -27.01 -14.31 8.11
CA PRO A 231 -26.96 -15.48 8.99
C PRO A 231 -26.84 -16.81 8.24
N ALA A 232 -27.13 -16.83 6.93
CA ALA A 232 -26.99 -18.00 6.09
C ALA A 232 -25.55 -18.23 5.59
N TYR A 233 -24.67 -17.23 5.73
CA TYR A 233 -23.26 -17.37 5.37
C TYR A 233 -22.50 -18.15 6.44
N GLY A 234 -21.72 -19.14 5.99
CA GLY A 234 -20.85 -19.95 6.86
C GLY A 234 -19.39 -19.57 6.69
N VAL A 235 -18.75 -20.11 5.64
CA VAL A 235 -17.36 -19.84 5.25
C VAL A 235 -17.20 -19.99 3.73
N GLY A 236 -16.21 -19.31 3.15
CA GLY A 236 -15.74 -19.55 1.78
C GLY A 236 -15.04 -20.91 1.63
N ARG A 237 -14.79 -21.33 0.39
CA ARG A 237 -14.03 -22.56 0.06
C ARG A 237 -12.65 -22.23 -0.47
#